data_AF-A0A3A4U017-F1
#
_entry.id   AF-A0A3A4U017-F1
#
_cell.length_a   1.000
_cell.length_b   1.000
_cell.length_c   1.000
_cell.angle_alpha   90.00
_cell.angle_beta   90.00
_cell.angle_gamma   90.00
#
_symmetry.space_group_name_H-M   'P 1'
#
loop_
_entity.id
_entity.type
_entity.pdbx_description
1 polymer ?
#
loop_
_entity_poly.entity_id
_entity_poly.type
_entity_poly.pdbx_seq_one_letter_code
_entity_poly.pdbx_strand_id
1 'polypeptide(L)'
;MIQAQYHGTTVNIPVTPEELRGSGRVYIGWRQPDDADEDGPQVWAVGPEPEQAQSVAHVLLHGKDIEWGYGGSRPADLALSILSHYLRSLLAEIYGDVDQASPSSRHEAYLSALDLHQVFKWRYVARFGHDRWTLPVVEIREWLGRMTQDLSTPERTRDFLRVLLGLTETEER
;
A
#
# COMPACT_ATOMS: atom_id res chain seq x y z
N MET A 1 -2.38 -19.81 -10.79
CA MET A 1 -1.71 -18.56 -11.19
C MET A 1 -2.67 -17.76 -12.02
N ILE A 2 -2.62 -16.45 -11.84
CA ILE A 2 -3.40 -15.45 -12.54
C ILE A 2 -2.50 -14.79 -13.58
N GLN A 3 -3.04 -14.42 -14.74
CA GLN A 3 -2.30 -13.67 -15.74
C GLN A 3 -2.84 -12.24 -15.78
N ALA A 4 -1.96 -11.26 -15.62
CA ALA A 4 -2.26 -9.85 -15.83
C ALA A 4 -1.46 -9.31 -17.03
N GLN A 5 -1.98 -8.30 -17.71
CA GLN A 5 -1.29 -7.63 -18.82
C GLN A 5 -0.71 -6.30 -18.34
N TYR A 6 0.57 -6.05 -18.64
CA TYR A 6 1.22 -4.77 -18.37
C TYR A 6 2.11 -4.35 -19.52
N HIS A 7 1.82 -3.19 -20.14
CA HIS A 7 2.52 -2.72 -21.35
C HIS A 7 2.72 -3.81 -22.42
N GLY A 8 1.71 -4.67 -22.61
CA GLY A 8 1.78 -5.79 -23.56
C GLY A 8 2.55 -7.02 -23.08
N THR A 9 3.04 -7.02 -21.83
CA THR A 9 3.70 -8.18 -21.19
C THR A 9 2.70 -8.91 -20.29
N THR A 10 2.62 -10.23 -20.45
CA THR A 10 1.83 -11.08 -19.54
C THR A 10 2.64 -11.37 -18.28
N VAL A 11 2.18 -10.86 -17.14
CA VAL A 11 2.75 -11.11 -15.82
C VAL A 11 2.00 -12.26 -15.16
N ASN A 12 2.73 -13.31 -14.78
CA ASN A 12 2.17 -14.40 -14.00
C ASN A 12 2.15 -14.00 -12.51
N ILE A 13 0.95 -13.88 -11.98
CA ILE A 13 0.63 -13.62 -10.59
C ILE A 13 0.36 -14.98 -9.90
N PRO A 14 1.30 -15.57 -9.15
CA PRO A 14 1.15 -16.70 -8.24
C PRO A 14 0.35 -16.31 -7.01
N VAL A 15 -0.84 -15.77 -7.24
CA VAL A 15 -1.91 -15.72 -6.27
C VAL A 15 -2.99 -16.63 -6.81
N THR A 16 -3.52 -17.47 -5.93
CA THR A 16 -4.66 -18.32 -6.23
C THR A 16 -5.94 -17.47 -6.13
N PRO A 17 -6.98 -17.78 -6.92
CA PRO A 17 -8.28 -17.14 -6.74
C PRO A 17 -8.82 -17.29 -5.31
N GLU A 18 -8.42 -18.33 -4.59
CA GLU A 18 -8.80 -18.54 -3.19
C GLU A 18 -8.16 -17.54 -2.23
N GLU A 19 -6.86 -17.25 -2.40
CA GLU A 19 -6.15 -16.21 -1.64
C GLU A 19 -6.76 -14.81 -1.88
N LEU A 20 -7.32 -14.55 -3.07
CA LEU A 20 -8.04 -13.31 -3.37
C LEU A 20 -9.45 -13.27 -2.75
N ARG A 21 -10.17 -14.41 -2.73
CA ARG A 21 -11.54 -14.48 -2.20
C ARG A 21 -11.65 -14.15 -0.71
N GLY A 22 -10.58 -14.34 0.07
CA GLY A 22 -10.55 -14.02 1.50
C GLY A 22 -9.97 -12.65 1.85
N SER A 23 -9.08 -12.10 1.03
CA SER A 23 -8.33 -10.87 1.32
C SER A 23 -8.86 -9.63 0.57
N GLY A 24 -9.70 -9.84 -0.45
CA GLY A 24 -10.22 -8.82 -1.36
C GLY A 24 -9.16 -8.33 -2.35
N ARG A 25 -8.00 -7.89 -1.85
CA ARG A 25 -6.90 -7.36 -2.65
C ARG A 25 -5.54 -7.74 -2.06
N VAL A 26 -4.55 -7.88 -2.92
CA VAL A 26 -3.17 -8.17 -2.54
C VAL A 26 -2.21 -7.24 -3.28
N TYR A 27 -1.20 -6.75 -2.56
CA TYR A 27 -0.06 -6.09 -3.18
C TYR A 27 0.98 -7.12 -3.55
N ILE A 28 1.51 -7.03 -4.76
CA ILE A 28 2.53 -7.93 -5.27
C ILE A 28 3.66 -7.08 -5.79
N GLY A 29 4.89 -7.42 -5.43
CA GLY A 29 6.04 -6.79 -6.03
C GLY A 29 7.18 -7.75 -6.27
N TRP A 30 8.04 -7.32 -7.16
CA TRP A 30 9.30 -7.98 -7.48
C TRP A 30 10.35 -6.90 -7.68
N ARG A 31 11.58 -7.25 -7.35
CA ARG A 31 12.73 -6.41 -7.71
C ARG A 31 13.02 -6.68 -9.18
N GLN A 32 13.24 -5.62 -9.96
CA GLN A 32 13.85 -5.85 -11.27
C GLN A 32 15.31 -6.31 -11.06
N PRO A 33 15.89 -7.07 -12.01
CA PRO A 33 17.31 -7.38 -12.01
C PRO A 33 18.17 -6.12 -11.77
N ASP A 34 19.33 -6.28 -11.14
CA ASP A 34 20.19 -5.14 -10.73
C ASP A 34 20.67 -4.27 -11.92
N ASP A 35 20.54 -4.76 -13.14
CA ASP A 35 20.87 -4.13 -14.42
C ASP A 35 19.66 -3.54 -15.17
N ALA A 36 18.44 -3.77 -14.68
CA ALA A 36 17.25 -3.14 -15.22
C ALA A 36 17.04 -1.77 -14.55
N ASP A 37 16.71 -0.76 -15.37
CA ASP A 37 16.81 0.68 -15.11
C ASP A 37 16.27 1.21 -13.76
N GLU A 38 16.62 2.48 -13.50
CA GLU A 38 16.43 3.31 -12.29
C GLU A 38 15.04 3.34 -11.61
N ASP A 39 14.03 2.64 -12.13
CA ASP A 39 12.61 2.83 -11.82
C ASP A 39 12.15 2.21 -10.49
N GLY A 40 12.99 1.41 -9.83
CA GLY A 40 12.69 0.86 -8.50
C GLY A 40 11.84 -0.42 -8.55
N PRO A 41 11.24 -0.82 -7.41
CA PRO A 41 10.44 -2.05 -7.34
C PRO A 41 9.10 -1.82 -8.02
N GLN A 42 8.71 -2.73 -8.91
CA GLN A 42 7.37 -2.70 -9.48
C GLN A 42 6.39 -3.29 -8.48
N VAL A 43 5.27 -2.59 -8.27
CA VAL A 43 4.23 -2.99 -7.34
C VAL A 43 2.88 -2.94 -8.01
N TRP A 44 2.10 -3.98 -7.77
CA TRP A 44 0.78 -4.18 -8.32
C TRP A 44 -0.23 -4.40 -7.21
N ALA A 45 -1.36 -3.71 -7.31
CA ALA A 45 -2.54 -3.97 -6.51
C ALA A 45 -3.48 -4.88 -7.32
N VAL A 46 -3.67 -6.11 -6.86
CA VAL A 46 -4.46 -7.13 -7.56
C VAL A 46 -5.71 -7.44 -6.74
N GLY A 47 -6.88 -7.13 -7.30
CA GLY A 47 -8.19 -7.41 -6.71
C GLY A 47 -8.75 -8.78 -7.11
N PRO A 48 -10.05 -9.05 -6.85
CA PRO A 48 -10.68 -10.32 -7.19
C PRO A 48 -10.87 -10.50 -8.71
N GLU A 49 -10.88 -9.40 -9.46
CA GLU A 49 -10.90 -9.32 -10.93
C GLU A 49 -9.49 -8.95 -11.40
N PRO A 50 -8.62 -9.92 -11.70
CA PRO A 50 -7.20 -9.62 -11.87
C PRO A 50 -6.85 -8.89 -13.16
N GLU A 51 -7.73 -8.93 -14.15
CA GLU A 51 -7.68 -8.08 -15.34
C GLU A 51 -7.76 -6.58 -15.01
N GLN A 52 -8.22 -6.23 -13.81
CA GLN A 52 -8.23 -4.87 -13.27
C GLN A 52 -7.04 -4.58 -12.37
N ALA A 53 -5.98 -5.41 -12.40
CA ALA A 53 -4.77 -5.13 -11.63
C ALA A 53 -4.21 -3.74 -11.97
N GLN A 54 -3.82 -3.00 -10.94
CA GLN A 54 -3.34 -1.62 -11.07
C GLN A 54 -1.88 -1.53 -10.67
N SER A 55 -1.07 -0.87 -11.50
CA SER A 55 0.28 -0.49 -11.11
C SER A 55 0.21 0.58 -10.02
N VAL A 56 0.92 0.37 -8.92
CA VAL A 56 1.04 1.34 -7.85
C VAL A 56 2.06 2.39 -8.27
N ALA A 57 1.65 3.66 -8.30
CA ALA A 57 2.55 4.75 -8.62
C ALA A 57 3.66 4.88 -7.56
N HIS A 58 4.90 5.03 -8.02
CA HIS A 58 6.04 5.24 -7.14
C HIS A 58 6.05 6.68 -6.62
N VAL A 59 6.09 6.82 -5.29
CA VAL A 59 6.22 8.10 -4.59
C VAL A 59 7.69 8.29 -4.20
N LEU A 60 8.41 9.11 -4.96
CA LEU A 60 9.81 9.45 -4.71
C LEU A 60 9.89 10.55 -3.63
N LEU A 61 10.14 10.17 -2.38
CA LEU A 61 10.45 11.12 -1.32
C LEU A 61 11.97 11.33 -1.19
N HIS A 62 12.76 10.29 -1.47
CA HIS A 62 14.20 10.35 -1.34
C HIS A 62 14.87 10.37 -2.73
N GLY A 63 16.04 11.02 -2.82
CA GLY A 63 16.79 11.14 -4.08
C GLY A 63 17.28 9.80 -4.64
N LYS A 64 17.84 9.84 -5.85
CA LYS A 64 18.24 8.66 -6.65
C LYS A 64 19.30 7.76 -5.96
N ASP A 65 20.12 8.34 -5.10
CA ASP A 65 21.32 7.73 -4.53
C ASP A 65 21.08 7.01 -3.21
N ILE A 66 20.33 5.89 -3.19
CA ILE A 66 20.34 5.01 -2.01
C ILE A 66 20.27 3.55 -2.44
N GLU A 67 21.25 2.79 -1.96
CA GLU A 67 21.41 1.35 -2.15
C GLU A 67 20.14 0.59 -1.75
N TRP A 68 19.89 -0.49 -2.50
CA TRP A 68 18.91 -1.49 -2.13
C TRP A 68 19.43 -2.29 -0.92
N GLY A 69 19.14 -1.78 0.27
CA GLY A 69 19.31 -2.47 1.55
C GLY A 69 18.11 -2.20 2.43
N TYR A 70 17.77 -3.13 3.34
CA TYR A 70 16.53 -3.06 4.13
C TYR A 70 16.39 -1.81 5.02
N GLY A 71 17.47 -1.05 5.24
CA GLY A 71 17.47 0.26 5.92
C GLY A 71 17.49 1.50 5.02
N GLY A 72 17.65 1.34 3.70
CA GLY A 72 17.76 2.43 2.74
C GLY A 72 16.46 3.20 2.52
N SER A 73 16.51 4.24 1.68
CA SER A 73 15.34 5.05 1.35
C SER A 73 14.42 4.42 0.32
N ARG A 74 14.93 3.62 -0.61
CA ARG A 74 14.07 2.97 -1.62
C ARG A 74 13.00 2.08 -0.96
N PRO A 75 13.31 1.30 0.10
CA PRO A 75 12.27 0.66 0.91
C PRO A 75 11.30 1.62 1.59
N ALA A 76 11.73 2.83 1.94
CA ALA A 76 10.87 3.86 2.52
C ALA A 76 9.91 4.47 1.47
N ASP A 77 10.40 4.73 0.26
CA ASP A 77 9.59 5.21 -0.87
C ASP A 77 8.59 4.13 -1.30
N LEU A 78 9.00 2.86 -1.32
CA LEU A 78 8.11 1.71 -1.53
C LEU A 78 7.02 1.65 -0.44
N ALA A 79 7.39 1.77 0.83
CA ALA A 79 6.44 1.80 1.94
C ALA A 79 5.43 2.95 1.78
N LEU A 80 5.91 4.14 1.44
CA LEU A 80 5.08 5.33 1.22
C LEU A 80 4.14 5.14 0.02
N SER A 81 4.62 4.53 -1.07
CA SER A 81 3.85 4.24 -2.27
C SER A 81 2.67 3.29 -1.99
N ILE A 82 2.95 2.19 -1.28
CA ILE A 82 1.92 1.20 -0.89
C ILE A 82 0.88 1.85 0.02
N LEU A 83 1.31 2.55 1.07
CA LEU A 83 0.39 3.21 2.01
C LEU A 83 -0.45 4.29 1.35
N SER A 84 0.17 5.13 0.51
CA SER A 84 -0.55 6.18 -0.21
C SER A 84 -1.62 5.60 -1.13
N HIS A 85 -1.28 4.56 -1.89
CA HIS A 85 -2.24 3.86 -2.73
C HIS A 85 -3.37 3.22 -1.90
N TYR A 86 -3.03 2.60 -0.77
CA TYR A 86 -3.99 1.93 0.07
C TYR A 86 -5.00 2.89 0.70
N LEU A 87 -4.53 3.97 1.34
CA LEU A 87 -5.41 4.97 1.95
C LEU A 87 -6.24 5.70 0.90
N ARG A 88 -5.69 5.95 -0.29
CA ARG A 88 -6.44 6.49 -1.43
C ARG A 88 -7.55 5.53 -1.89
N SER A 89 -7.31 4.22 -1.83
CA SER A 89 -8.32 3.21 -2.16
C SER A 89 -9.44 3.17 -1.13
N LEU A 90 -9.14 3.29 0.17
CA LEU A 90 -10.17 3.40 1.21
C LEU A 90 -11.04 4.64 1.00
N LEU A 91 -10.45 5.77 0.59
CA LEU A 91 -11.24 6.95 0.20
C LEU A 91 -12.19 6.63 -0.96
N ALA A 92 -11.70 5.97 -2.02
CA ALA A 92 -12.55 5.58 -3.13
C ALA A 92 -13.68 4.63 -2.71
N GLU A 93 -13.43 3.71 -1.76
CA GLU A 93 -14.47 2.83 -1.21
C GLU A 93 -15.56 3.61 -0.45
N ILE A 94 -15.18 4.66 0.29
CA ILE A 94 -16.12 5.48 1.08
C ILE A 94 -16.91 6.44 0.18
N TYR A 95 -16.25 7.08 -0.79
CA TYR A 95 -16.82 8.15 -1.61
C TYR A 95 -17.27 7.68 -3.00
N GLY A 96 -17.12 6.39 -3.34
CA GLY A 96 -17.39 5.82 -4.66
C GLY A 96 -16.30 6.12 -5.71
N ASP A 97 -15.60 7.24 -5.57
CA ASP A 97 -14.41 7.61 -6.34
C ASP A 97 -13.50 8.49 -5.47
N VAL A 98 -12.19 8.37 -5.62
CA VAL A 98 -11.23 9.24 -4.94
C VAL A 98 -11.40 10.71 -5.35
N ASP A 99 -11.80 10.99 -6.59
CA ASP A 99 -11.97 12.38 -7.05
C ASP A 99 -13.22 13.05 -6.47
N GLN A 100 -14.13 12.27 -5.90
CA GLN A 100 -15.26 12.77 -5.11
C GLN A 100 -14.87 13.07 -3.65
N ALA A 101 -13.75 12.54 -3.16
CA ALA A 101 -13.25 12.89 -1.84
C ALA A 101 -12.76 14.34 -1.81
N SER A 102 -13.02 15.03 -0.70
CA SER A 102 -12.59 16.43 -0.54
C SER A 102 -11.07 16.57 -0.70
N PRO A 103 -10.55 17.72 -1.21
CA PRO A 103 -9.11 17.96 -1.26
C PRO A 103 -8.43 17.75 0.09
N SER A 104 -9.08 18.15 1.19
CA SER A 104 -8.60 17.93 2.55
C SER A 104 -8.50 16.44 2.89
N SER A 105 -9.51 15.62 2.59
CA SER A 105 -9.47 14.18 2.84
C SER A 105 -8.35 13.49 2.08
N ARG A 106 -8.12 13.88 0.81
CA ARG A 106 -7.01 13.37 0.00
C ARG A 106 -5.66 13.78 0.57
N HIS A 107 -5.54 15.02 1.04
CA HIS A 107 -4.33 15.52 1.69
C HIS A 107 -4.06 14.77 3.01
N GLU A 108 -5.07 14.57 3.85
CA GLU A 108 -4.95 13.83 5.12
C GLU A 108 -4.55 12.37 4.90
N ALA A 109 -5.04 11.71 3.85
CA ALA A 109 -4.58 10.37 3.48
C ALA A 109 -3.10 10.34 3.12
N TYR A 110 -2.61 11.33 2.37
CA TYR A 110 -1.18 11.45 2.06
C TYR A 110 -0.34 11.73 3.31
N LEU A 111 -0.76 12.65 4.17
CA LEU A 111 -0.05 12.96 5.41
C LEU A 111 -0.03 11.76 6.37
N SER A 112 -1.12 11.01 6.45
CA SER A 112 -1.18 9.77 7.23
C SER A 112 -0.21 8.71 6.69
N ALA A 113 -0.11 8.56 5.35
CA ALA A 113 0.89 7.68 4.75
C ALA A 113 2.31 8.14 5.09
N LEU A 114 2.57 9.45 5.02
CA LEU A 114 3.87 10.05 5.35
C LEU A 114 4.25 9.85 6.82
N ASP A 115 3.32 9.98 7.76
CA ASP A 115 3.59 9.74 9.19
C ASP A 115 3.94 8.26 9.47
N LEU A 116 3.37 7.35 8.69
CA LEU A 116 3.38 5.91 8.97
C LEU A 116 4.43 5.12 8.17
N HIS A 117 4.94 5.66 7.07
CA HIS A 117 5.75 4.89 6.11
C HIS A 117 7.04 4.30 6.72
N GLN A 118 7.71 4.98 7.66
CA GLN A 118 8.92 4.43 8.26
C GLN A 118 8.63 3.23 9.16
N VAL A 119 7.56 3.27 9.95
CA VAL A 119 7.14 2.13 10.79
C VAL A 119 6.67 0.98 9.89
N PHE A 120 5.91 1.30 8.84
CA PHE A 120 5.46 0.32 7.85
C PHE A 120 6.63 -0.35 7.11
N LYS A 121 7.64 0.43 6.73
CA LYS A 121 8.89 -0.06 6.10
C LYS A 121 9.51 -1.16 6.95
N TRP A 122 9.76 -0.90 8.23
CA TRP A 122 10.35 -1.90 9.12
C TRP A 122 9.42 -3.06 9.43
N ARG A 123 8.09 -2.85 9.38
CA ARG A 123 7.11 -3.90 9.61
C ARG A 123 7.00 -4.88 8.44
N TYR A 124 6.98 -4.39 7.20
CA TYR A 124 6.70 -5.20 6.03
C TYR A 124 7.84 -5.17 5.02
N VAL A 125 8.15 -3.99 4.49
CA VAL A 125 9.05 -3.85 3.34
C VAL A 125 10.46 -4.38 3.63
N ALA A 126 10.97 -4.13 4.83
CA ALA A 126 12.28 -4.61 5.29
C ALA A 126 12.37 -6.14 5.42
N ARG A 127 11.24 -6.86 5.29
CA ARG A 127 11.15 -8.32 5.39
C ARG A 127 10.80 -8.99 4.06
N PHE A 128 10.57 -8.22 3.01
CA PHE A 128 10.26 -8.77 1.70
C PHE A 128 11.45 -9.54 1.13
N GLY A 129 11.17 -10.66 0.48
CA GLY A 129 12.19 -11.40 -0.27
C GLY A 129 12.71 -10.58 -1.45
N HIS A 130 13.94 -10.89 -1.88
CA HIS A 130 14.59 -10.18 -2.98
C HIS A 130 13.93 -10.42 -4.35
N ASP A 131 13.40 -11.63 -4.58
CA ASP A 131 12.86 -12.00 -5.89
C ASP A 131 11.39 -11.57 -6.05
N ARG A 132 10.56 -11.97 -5.09
CA ARG A 132 9.12 -11.68 -5.06
C ARG A 132 8.63 -11.56 -3.63
N TRP A 133 7.60 -10.74 -3.44
CA TRP A 133 6.81 -10.69 -2.22
C TRP A 133 5.33 -10.45 -2.51
N THR A 134 4.50 -10.75 -1.51
CA THR A 134 3.07 -10.48 -1.49
C THR A 134 2.71 -9.84 -0.15
N LEU A 135 1.77 -8.91 -0.16
CA LEU A 135 1.23 -8.27 1.04
C LEU A 135 -0.29 -8.15 0.92
N PRO A 136 -1.07 -9.02 1.59
CA PRO A 136 -2.53 -8.94 1.62
C PRO A 136 -3.02 -7.61 2.22
N VAL A 137 -4.08 -7.04 1.64
CA VAL A 137 -4.69 -5.81 2.18
C VAL A 137 -5.21 -5.99 3.60
N VAL A 138 -5.71 -7.18 3.95
CA VAL A 138 -6.15 -7.49 5.31
C VAL A 138 -5.04 -7.25 6.34
N GLU A 139 -3.78 -7.58 6.02
CA GLU A 139 -2.66 -7.33 6.93
C GLU A 139 -2.39 -5.83 7.12
N ILE A 140 -2.51 -5.03 6.05
CA ILE A 140 -2.38 -3.57 6.11
C ILE A 140 -3.52 -2.99 6.94
N ARG A 141 -4.76 -3.44 6.71
CA ARG A 141 -5.95 -2.99 7.44
C ARG A 141 -5.83 -3.26 8.93
N GLU A 142 -5.49 -4.48 9.32
CA GLU A 142 -5.27 -4.85 10.72
C GLU A 142 -4.15 -4.05 11.36
N TRP A 143 -3.06 -3.81 10.61
CA TRP A 143 -1.96 -3.00 11.09
C TRP A 143 -2.35 -1.54 11.31
N LEU A 144 -3.07 -0.91 10.39
CA LEU A 144 -3.60 0.44 10.57
C LEU A 144 -4.58 0.51 11.75
N GLY A 145 -5.39 -0.54 11.95
CA GLY A 145 -6.25 -0.68 13.14
C GLY A 145 -5.45 -0.58 14.44
N ARG A 146 -4.29 -1.25 14.52
CA ARG A 146 -3.37 -1.11 15.68
C ARG A 146 -2.77 0.28 15.79
N MET A 147 -2.44 0.94 14.68
CA MET A 147 -1.92 2.32 14.69
C MET A 147 -2.92 3.32 15.25
N THR A 148 -4.23 3.06 15.15
CA THR A 148 -5.26 3.91 15.80
C THR A 148 -5.20 3.90 17.33
N GLN A 149 -4.54 2.89 17.92
CA GLN A 149 -4.40 2.73 19.37
C GLN A 149 -3.00 3.12 19.86
N ASP A 150 -2.02 3.25 18.96
CA ASP A 150 -0.63 3.54 19.30
C ASP A 150 -0.42 5.03 19.60
N LEU A 151 -0.13 5.36 20.86
CA LEU A 151 0.07 6.75 21.29
C LEU A 151 1.29 7.44 20.63
N SER A 152 2.21 6.68 20.03
CA SER A 152 3.31 7.24 19.24
C SER A 152 2.88 7.70 17.84
N THR A 153 1.72 7.24 17.36
CA THR A 153 1.13 7.73 16.11
C THR A 153 0.51 9.11 16.35
N PRO A 154 0.79 10.12 15.49
CA PRO A 154 0.20 11.45 15.61
C PRO A 154 -1.32 11.38 15.76
N GLU A 155 -1.88 12.14 16.71
CA GLU A 155 -3.31 12.12 17.03
C GLU A 155 -4.19 12.35 15.80
N ARG A 156 -3.86 13.37 14.99
CA ARG A 156 -4.48 13.63 13.69
C ARG A 156 -4.60 12.36 12.83
N THR A 157 -3.52 11.62 12.70
CA THR A 157 -3.45 10.40 11.88
C THR A 157 -4.28 9.29 12.49
N ARG A 158 -4.29 9.14 13.82
CA ARG A 158 -5.14 8.16 14.51
C ARG A 158 -6.63 8.44 14.27
N ASP A 159 -7.05 9.68 14.43
CA ASP A 159 -8.45 10.07 14.28
C ASP A 159 -8.91 9.91 12.83
N PHE A 160 -8.08 10.33 11.88
CA PHE A 160 -8.37 10.12 10.47
C PHE A 160 -8.49 8.63 10.10
N LEU A 161 -7.58 7.78 10.61
CA LEU A 161 -7.66 6.33 10.40
C LEU A 161 -8.91 5.72 11.03
N ARG A 162 -9.36 6.18 12.20
CA ARG A 162 -10.62 5.69 12.81
C ARG A 162 -11.80 5.95 11.91
N VAL A 163 -11.88 7.13 11.30
CA VAL A 163 -12.92 7.46 10.32
C VAL A 163 -12.81 6.55 9.10
N LEU A 164 -11.62 6.43 8.50
CA LEU A 164 -11.43 5.61 7.29
C LEU A 164 -11.73 4.12 7.52
N LEU A 165 -11.41 3.60 8.70
CA LEU A 165 -11.60 2.18 9.03
C LEU A 165 -13.01 1.87 9.57
N GLY A 166 -13.87 2.89 9.74
CA GLY A 166 -15.19 2.74 10.35
C GLY A 166 -15.13 2.35 11.83
N LEU A 167 -14.08 2.76 12.53
CA LEU A 167 -13.85 2.46 13.96
C LEU A 167 -14.39 3.58 14.88
N THR A 168 -15.23 4.48 14.38
CA THR A 168 -15.89 5.47 15.23
C THR A 168 -16.80 4.74 16.21
N GLU A 169 -16.67 5.06 17.50
CA GLU A 169 -17.58 4.56 18.52
C GLU A 169 -19.00 4.84 18.04
N THR A 170 -19.75 3.77 17.79
CA THR A 170 -21.20 3.91 17.68
C THR A 170 -21.60 4.36 19.07
N GLU A 171 -21.90 5.65 19.25
CA GLU A 171 -22.45 6.15 20.50
C GLU A 171 -23.67 5.26 20.80
N GLU A 172 -23.51 4.31 21.73
CA GLU A 172 -24.63 3.60 22.35
C GLU A 172 -25.48 4.68 23.03
N ARG A 173 -26.55 5.04 22.34
CA ARG A 173 -27.50 6.06 22.75
C ARG A 173 -28.78 5.41 23.26
#